data_AF-A0A1Y4HT55-F1
#
_entry.id   AF-A0A1Y4HT55-F1
#
_cell.length_a   1.000
_cell.length_b   1.000
_cell.length_c   1.000
_cell.angle_alpha   90.00
_cell.angle_beta   90.00
_cell.angle_gamma   90.00
#
_symmetry.space_group_name_H-M   'P 1'
#
loop_
_entity.id
_entity.type
_entity.pdbx_description
1 polymer ?
#
loop_
_entity_poly.entity_id
_entity_poly.type
_entity_poly.pdbx_seq_one_letter_code
_entity_poly.pdbx_strand_id
1 'polypeptide(L)'
;MYTSAALERQQQFDFQNNGIEVMNFETLQRTYKENDIYGKPVQGIYHYQVLQRMTDICEKYNLDYEVEEIFAAQNRNKTQPGVSILPQVEQTHGEKAVEAHILRRIFATIRIKDWETNELTTTLVVAYHQDGIQAAIGPCVKICHNQCILSPERSVCNYGKNKVTTEGVFETVDGWLANFEVNMNEDIGRIQRMKRRTVSLEEIYMYIGLLTAMRVAHDSSDRNLSSSVETYPLNQGQISVFTEEVLKLFNEKGQITTWDLYNVATEIYKP
;
A
#
# COMPACT_ATOMS: atom_id res chain seq x y z
N MET A 1 -11.05 5.97 -14.27
CA MET A 1 -10.97 7.36 -13.77
C MET A 1 -12.34 7.76 -13.28
N TYR A 2 -12.53 7.79 -11.95
CA TYR A 2 -13.74 8.36 -11.35
C TYR A 2 -13.61 9.89 -11.40
N THR A 3 -14.63 10.58 -11.89
CA THR A 3 -14.65 12.05 -11.95
C THR A 3 -14.81 12.62 -10.53
N SER A 4 -14.05 13.66 -10.17
CA SER A 4 -14.02 14.25 -8.82
C SER A 4 -15.42 14.62 -8.29
N ALA A 5 -16.31 15.08 -9.16
CA ALA A 5 -17.68 15.45 -8.82
C ALA A 5 -18.56 14.26 -8.37
N ALA A 6 -18.25 13.02 -8.75
CA ALA A 6 -18.99 11.82 -8.33
C ALA A 6 -18.60 11.39 -6.91
N LEU A 7 -17.36 11.63 -6.49
CA LEU A 7 -16.85 11.33 -5.15
C LEU A 7 -17.32 12.34 -4.10
N GLU A 8 -17.51 13.61 -4.49
CA GLU A 8 -17.99 14.69 -3.60
C GLU A 8 -19.41 14.48 -3.05
N ARG A 9 -20.20 13.55 -3.61
CA ARG A 9 -21.56 13.26 -3.14
C ARG A 9 -21.83 11.77 -2.97
N GLN A 10 -20.80 10.99 -2.67
CA GLN A 10 -21.02 9.58 -2.38
C GLN A 10 -21.88 9.45 -1.11
N GLN A 11 -23.11 8.98 -1.31
CA GLN A 11 -24.08 8.78 -0.24
C GLN A 11 -24.22 7.31 0.14
N GLN A 12 -23.79 6.40 -0.73
CA GLN A 12 -23.92 4.97 -0.53
C GLN A 12 -22.64 4.21 -0.92
N PHE A 13 -22.42 3.06 -0.27
CA PHE A 13 -21.44 2.06 -0.67
C PHE A 13 -22.13 0.75 -1.05
N ASP A 14 -21.63 0.04 -2.06
CA ASP A 14 -22.19 -1.24 -2.50
C ASP A 14 -21.17 -2.38 -2.43
N PHE A 15 -20.65 -2.65 -1.24
CA PHE A 15 -19.68 -3.74 -1.03
C PHE A 15 -20.25 -5.16 -1.30
N GLN A 16 -21.56 -5.30 -1.51
CA GLN A 16 -22.15 -6.58 -1.94
C GLN A 16 -21.73 -6.91 -3.37
N ASN A 17 -21.75 -5.91 -4.25
CA ASN A 17 -21.37 -6.05 -5.66
C ASN A 17 -19.90 -5.69 -5.89
N ASN A 18 -19.35 -4.77 -5.09
CA ASN A 18 -18.00 -4.25 -5.24
C ASN A 18 -17.06 -4.81 -4.15
N GLY A 19 -15.94 -5.41 -4.54
CA GLY A 19 -14.92 -5.82 -3.57
C GLY A 19 -14.20 -4.63 -2.91
N ILE A 20 -14.21 -3.47 -3.60
CA ILE A 20 -13.53 -2.24 -3.23
C ILE A 20 -14.48 -1.07 -3.50
N GLU A 21 -14.50 -0.08 -2.61
CA GLU A 21 -15.16 1.21 -2.80
C GLU A 21 -14.14 2.33 -2.65
N VAL A 22 -14.04 3.19 -3.66
CA VAL A 22 -13.18 4.39 -3.66
C VAL A 22 -14.01 5.56 -3.13
N MET A 23 -13.41 6.44 -2.32
CA MET A 23 -14.09 7.57 -1.69
C MET A 23 -13.16 8.79 -1.56
N ASN A 24 -13.72 9.95 -1.21
CA ASN A 24 -12.93 11.10 -0.80
C ASN A 24 -12.80 11.18 0.74
N PHE A 25 -11.98 12.12 1.22
CA PHE A 25 -11.71 12.28 2.64
C PHE A 25 -12.98 12.63 3.46
N GLU A 26 -13.83 13.51 2.93
CA GLU A 26 -15.09 13.89 3.59
C GLU A 26 -16.04 12.68 3.76
N THR A 27 -16.16 11.84 2.73
CA THR A 27 -16.95 10.61 2.79
C THR A 27 -16.37 9.65 3.82
N LEU A 28 -15.04 9.50 3.87
CA LEU A 28 -14.36 8.67 4.87
C LEU A 28 -14.64 9.14 6.31
N GLN A 29 -14.72 10.45 6.54
CA GLN A 29 -15.02 11.04 7.87
C GLN A 29 -16.47 10.81 8.31
N ARG A 30 -17.40 10.69 7.35
CA ARG A 30 -18.83 10.43 7.60
C ARG A 30 -19.12 8.98 7.97
N THR A 31 -18.23 8.04 7.63
CA THR A 31 -18.45 6.62 7.95
C THR A 31 -18.43 6.36 9.45
N TYR A 32 -18.98 5.22 9.85
CA TYR A 32 -19.21 4.93 11.26
C TYR A 32 -17.91 4.84 12.06
N LYS A 33 -17.89 5.50 13.23
CA LYS A 33 -16.76 5.54 14.15
C LYS A 33 -16.87 4.40 15.16
N GLU A 34 -16.07 3.36 14.95
CA GLU A 34 -16.08 2.19 15.82
C GLU A 34 -15.41 2.48 17.18
N ASN A 35 -16.19 2.30 18.26
CA ASN A 35 -15.75 2.56 19.63
C ASN A 35 -15.70 1.29 20.47
N ASP A 36 -14.80 1.27 21.46
CA ASP A 36 -14.77 0.29 22.53
C ASP A 36 -15.88 0.54 23.57
N ILE A 37 -15.94 -0.30 24.60
CA ILE A 37 -16.95 -0.22 25.67
C ILE A 37 -16.86 1.07 26.50
N TYR A 38 -15.76 1.81 26.41
CA TYR A 38 -15.53 3.07 27.10
C TYR A 38 -15.75 4.29 26.18
N GLY A 39 -16.23 4.07 24.95
CA GLY A 39 -16.48 5.13 23.98
C GLY A 39 -15.23 5.66 23.28
N LYS A 40 -14.09 4.96 23.34
CA LYS A 40 -12.83 5.33 22.67
C LYS A 40 -12.67 4.59 21.36
N PRO A 41 -11.91 5.11 20.37
CA PRO A 41 -11.65 4.38 19.13
C PRO A 41 -11.07 2.99 19.41
N VAL A 42 -11.57 1.95 18.75
CA VAL A 42 -11.14 0.55 18.98
C VAL A 42 -9.63 0.35 18.81
N GLN A 43 -9.01 1.03 17.85
CA GLN A 43 -7.55 0.96 17.62
C GLN A 43 -6.77 2.12 18.26
N GLY A 44 -7.40 2.85 19.19
CA GLY A 44 -6.83 4.06 19.79
C GLY A 44 -6.83 5.28 18.86
N ILE A 45 -7.19 5.10 17.58
CA ILE A 45 -7.34 6.16 16.56
C ILE A 45 -8.42 5.72 15.56
N TYR A 46 -9.20 6.67 15.03
CA TYR A 46 -10.14 6.39 13.94
C TYR A 46 -9.41 6.33 12.60
N HIS A 47 -9.95 5.56 11.65
CA HIS A 47 -9.38 5.40 10.31
C HIS A 47 -9.10 6.74 9.60
N TYR A 48 -10.04 7.69 9.65
CA TYR A 48 -9.88 9.00 9.01
C TYR A 48 -8.80 9.86 9.69
N GLN A 49 -8.61 9.69 11.01
CA GLN A 49 -7.59 10.45 11.76
C GLN A 49 -6.18 10.02 11.36
N VAL A 50 -5.99 8.77 10.93
CA VAL A 50 -4.70 8.33 10.42
C VAL A 50 -4.33 9.14 9.18
N LEU A 51 -5.24 9.23 8.21
CA LEU A 51 -5.00 10.00 6.99
C LEU A 51 -4.83 11.49 7.29
N GLN A 52 -5.66 12.07 8.17
CA GLN A 52 -5.50 13.46 8.63
C GLN A 52 -4.09 13.70 9.16
N ARG A 53 -3.61 12.84 10.06
CA ARG A 53 -2.28 13.00 10.65
C ARG A 53 -1.15 12.84 9.63
N MET A 54 -1.31 11.99 8.62
CA MET A 54 -0.32 11.90 7.54
C MET A 54 -0.28 13.20 6.73
N THR A 55 -1.43 13.78 6.40
CA THR A 55 -1.50 15.06 5.69
C THR A 55 -1.00 16.22 6.54
N ASP A 56 -1.26 16.24 7.84
CA ASP A 56 -0.74 17.25 8.77
C ASP A 56 0.81 17.25 8.80
N ILE A 57 1.45 16.08 8.64
CA ILE A 57 2.92 15.99 8.53
C ILE A 57 3.40 16.56 7.19
N CYS A 58 2.69 16.29 6.08
CA CYS A 58 3.01 16.92 4.80
C CYS A 58 2.90 18.46 4.89
N GLU A 59 1.83 18.97 5.51
CA GLU A 59 1.62 20.41 5.75
C GLU A 59 2.72 21.01 6.64
N LYS A 60 3.11 20.31 7.71
CA LYS A 60 4.19 20.71 8.63
C LYS A 60 5.50 21.00 7.88
N TYR A 61 5.83 20.21 6.86
CA TYR A 61 7.03 20.38 6.05
C TYR A 61 6.80 21.22 4.77
N ASN A 62 5.61 21.82 4.62
CA ASN A 62 5.22 22.65 3.48
C ASN A 62 5.43 21.94 2.12
N LEU A 63 5.10 20.65 2.07
CA LEU A 63 5.13 19.85 0.85
C LEU A 63 3.84 20.08 0.03
N ASP A 64 3.97 20.19 -1.29
CA ASP A 64 2.85 20.15 -2.22
C ASP A 64 2.40 18.69 -2.37
N TYR A 65 1.20 18.38 -1.89
CA TYR A 65 0.67 17.02 -1.93
C TYR A 65 -0.78 16.97 -2.41
N GLU A 66 -1.19 15.78 -2.87
CA GLU A 66 -2.57 15.43 -3.11
C GLU A 66 -2.88 14.04 -2.52
N VAL A 67 -4.09 13.88 -1.99
CA VAL A 67 -4.60 12.55 -1.67
C VAL A 67 -5.10 11.95 -2.99
N GLU A 68 -4.27 11.12 -3.61
CA GLU A 68 -4.52 10.54 -4.94
C GLU A 68 -5.66 9.52 -4.91
N GLU A 69 -5.70 8.69 -3.87
CA GLU A 69 -6.72 7.65 -3.74
C GLU A 69 -7.00 7.35 -2.26
N ILE A 70 -8.28 7.11 -1.95
CA ILE A 70 -8.71 6.48 -0.71
C ILE A 70 -9.69 5.39 -1.09
N PHE A 71 -9.47 4.17 -0.61
CA PHE A 71 -10.42 3.09 -0.83
C PHE A 71 -10.52 2.16 0.37
N ALA A 72 -11.67 1.50 0.46
CA ALA A 72 -11.95 0.47 1.43
C ALA A 72 -12.08 -0.88 0.73
N ALA A 73 -11.65 -1.97 1.36
CA ALA A 73 -11.71 -3.30 0.76
C ALA A 73 -12.50 -4.30 1.63
N GLN A 74 -13.47 -4.97 1.01
CA GLN A 74 -14.16 -6.09 1.61
C GLN A 74 -13.30 -7.36 1.46
N ASN A 75 -12.54 -7.70 2.50
CA ASN A 75 -11.72 -8.93 2.54
C ASN A 75 -12.50 -10.24 2.62
N ARG A 76 -13.85 -10.19 2.53
CA ARG A 76 -14.82 -11.31 2.65
C ARG A 76 -14.55 -12.27 3.83
N ASN A 77 -13.87 -11.79 4.86
CA ASN A 77 -13.54 -12.57 6.04
C ASN A 77 -14.80 -12.71 6.90
N LYS A 78 -15.24 -13.95 7.16
CA LYS A 78 -16.46 -14.25 7.92
C LYS A 78 -16.34 -13.96 9.42
N THR A 79 -15.14 -14.01 9.99
CA THR A 79 -14.93 -13.86 11.44
C THR A 79 -14.57 -12.43 11.81
N GLN A 80 -13.77 -11.75 10.99
CA GLN A 80 -13.39 -10.36 11.17
C GLN A 80 -13.52 -9.60 9.84
N PRO A 81 -14.76 -9.22 9.46
CA PRO A 81 -15.01 -8.59 8.18
C PRO A 81 -14.36 -7.20 8.10
N GLY A 82 -13.71 -6.93 6.98
CA GLY A 82 -13.08 -5.63 6.69
C GLY A 82 -14.08 -4.49 6.53
N VAL A 83 -15.34 -4.82 6.25
CA VAL A 83 -16.46 -3.88 6.18
C VAL A 83 -17.66 -4.49 6.88
N SER A 84 -18.43 -3.68 7.61
CA SER A 84 -19.72 -4.08 8.17
C SER A 84 -20.72 -2.95 8.05
N ILE A 85 -22.00 -3.27 7.99
CA ILE A 85 -23.09 -2.28 7.98
C ILE A 85 -23.89 -2.41 9.27
N LEU A 86 -24.29 -1.28 9.85
CA LEU A 86 -25.12 -1.22 11.05
C LEU A 86 -26.59 -1.00 10.66
N PRO A 87 -27.47 -2.01 10.83
CA PRO A 87 -28.86 -1.91 10.39
C PRO A 87 -29.63 -0.75 11.06
N GLN A 88 -29.30 -0.42 12.32
CA GLN A 88 -29.96 0.66 13.05
C GLN A 88 -29.62 2.04 12.47
N VAL A 89 -28.38 2.22 12.01
CA VAL A 89 -27.93 3.47 11.37
C VAL A 89 -28.48 3.53 9.95
N GLU A 90 -28.49 2.40 9.23
CA GLU A 90 -29.07 2.29 7.89
C GLU A 90 -30.58 2.63 7.88
N GLN A 91 -31.34 2.22 8.89
CA GLN A 91 -32.75 2.60 9.04
C GLN A 91 -32.96 4.12 9.16
N THR A 92 -31.96 4.85 9.67
CA THR A 92 -32.04 6.31 9.88
C THR A 92 -31.50 7.09 8.67
N HIS A 93 -30.40 6.62 8.08
CA HIS A 93 -29.67 7.32 7.02
C HIS A 93 -30.02 6.84 5.61
N GLY A 94 -30.75 5.74 5.47
CA GLY A 94 -31.11 5.11 4.21
C GLY A 94 -30.31 3.85 3.92
N GLU A 95 -30.86 3.01 3.05
CA GLU A 95 -30.21 1.77 2.59
C GLU A 95 -28.80 2.08 2.07
N LYS A 96 -27.81 1.27 2.49
CA LYS A 96 -26.41 1.37 2.08
C LYS A 96 -25.74 2.73 2.37
N ALA A 97 -26.29 3.56 3.25
CA ALA A 97 -25.72 4.87 3.57
C ALA A 97 -24.26 4.76 4.07
N VAL A 98 -23.39 5.69 3.64
CA VAL A 98 -21.97 5.68 4.05
C VAL A 98 -21.82 5.78 5.57
N GLU A 99 -22.71 6.51 6.25
CA GLU A 99 -22.75 6.67 7.70
C GLU A 99 -23.00 5.35 8.44
N ALA A 100 -23.66 4.38 7.80
CA ALA A 100 -23.95 3.08 8.38
C ALA A 100 -22.78 2.09 8.27
N HIS A 101 -21.74 2.42 7.50
CA HIS A 101 -20.63 1.52 7.22
C HIS A 101 -19.50 1.67 8.24
N ILE A 102 -19.12 0.56 8.85
CA ILE A 102 -17.86 0.41 9.59
C ILE A 102 -16.79 -0.06 8.62
N LEU A 103 -15.76 0.75 8.43
CA LEU A 103 -14.64 0.44 7.56
C LEU A 103 -13.40 0.09 8.38
N ARG A 104 -12.97 -1.16 8.32
CA ARG A 104 -11.81 -1.68 9.06
C ARG A 104 -10.63 -2.04 8.17
N ARG A 105 -10.68 -1.69 6.89
CA ARG A 105 -9.61 -1.88 5.89
C ARG A 105 -9.64 -0.70 4.93
N ILE A 106 -8.93 0.36 5.30
CA ILE A 106 -8.77 1.57 4.53
C ILE A 106 -7.34 1.63 4.00
N PHE A 107 -7.22 2.05 2.76
CA PHE A 107 -5.94 2.28 2.11
C PHE A 107 -5.99 3.67 1.50
N ALA A 108 -4.90 4.42 1.63
CA ALA A 108 -4.77 5.71 0.99
C ALA A 108 -3.37 5.88 0.38
N THR A 109 -3.35 6.62 -0.72
CA THR A 109 -2.13 7.05 -1.41
C THR A 109 -2.10 8.57 -1.38
N ILE A 110 -1.08 9.14 -0.74
CA ILE A 110 -0.77 10.57 -0.76
C ILE A 110 0.39 10.74 -1.73
N ARG A 111 0.18 11.48 -2.82
CA ARG A 111 1.23 11.83 -3.77
C ARG A 111 1.84 13.16 -3.36
N ILE A 112 3.16 13.21 -3.26
CA ILE A 112 3.94 14.42 -3.01
C ILE A 112 4.50 14.87 -4.35
N LYS A 113 4.14 16.09 -4.76
CA LYS A 113 4.45 16.69 -6.07
C LYS A 113 5.80 17.37 -6.10
N ASP A 114 6.37 17.70 -4.95
CA ASP A 114 7.72 18.23 -4.85
C ASP A 114 8.69 17.29 -5.57
N TRP A 115 9.45 17.85 -6.52
CA TRP A 115 10.48 17.16 -7.30
C TRP A 115 9.97 15.99 -8.17
N GLU A 116 8.66 15.92 -8.42
CA GLU A 116 8.14 14.93 -9.34
C GLU A 116 8.63 15.18 -10.77
N THR A 117 8.72 14.11 -11.54
CA THR A 117 9.03 14.16 -12.97
C THR A 117 7.94 13.42 -13.73
N ASN A 118 7.97 13.49 -15.07
CA ASN A 118 7.06 12.71 -15.91
C ASN A 118 7.14 11.19 -15.69
N GLU A 119 8.22 10.70 -15.07
CA GLU A 119 8.44 9.27 -14.85
C GLU A 119 8.34 8.87 -13.37
N LEU A 120 8.72 9.77 -12.45
CA LEU A 120 8.86 9.46 -11.03
C LEU A 120 8.02 10.39 -10.18
N THR A 121 7.09 9.79 -9.44
CA THR A 121 6.29 10.42 -8.39
C THR A 121 6.71 9.85 -7.04
N THR A 122 6.70 10.64 -5.98
CA THR A 122 6.89 10.10 -4.62
C THR A 122 5.55 9.99 -3.93
N THR A 123 5.27 8.82 -3.37
CA THR A 123 3.99 8.56 -2.70
C THR A 123 4.22 8.06 -1.28
N LEU A 124 3.51 8.68 -0.34
CA LEU A 124 3.30 8.17 1.01
C LEU A 124 2.02 7.35 1.00
N VAL A 125 2.13 6.06 1.26
CA VAL A 125 0.99 5.15 1.31
C VAL A 125 0.70 4.74 2.74
N VAL A 126 -0.59 4.59 3.07
CA VAL A 126 -1.03 4.19 4.40
C VAL A 126 -2.15 3.16 4.34
N ALA A 127 -1.98 2.07 5.09
CA ALA A 127 -3.02 1.09 5.38
C ALA A 127 -3.48 1.24 6.83
N TYR A 128 -4.79 1.25 7.03
CA TYR A 128 -5.44 1.04 8.31
C TYR A 128 -6.26 -0.25 8.20
N HIS A 129 -5.87 -1.29 8.93
CA HIS A 129 -6.60 -2.56 8.96
C HIS A 129 -6.74 -3.11 10.37
N GLN A 130 -7.46 -4.22 10.53
CA GLN A 130 -7.81 -4.78 11.84
C GLN A 130 -6.61 -5.04 12.77
N ASP A 131 -5.45 -5.37 12.22
CA ASP A 131 -4.23 -5.64 13.01
C ASP A 131 -3.50 -4.35 13.40
N GLY A 132 -3.69 -3.25 12.66
CA GLY A 132 -3.08 -1.97 12.92
C GLY A 132 -2.88 -1.09 11.68
N ILE A 133 -1.88 -0.22 11.77
CA ILE A 133 -1.50 0.76 10.76
C ILE A 133 -0.16 0.37 10.16
N GLN A 134 -0.05 0.48 8.84
CA GLN A 134 1.20 0.42 8.11
C GLN A 134 1.34 1.67 7.25
N ALA A 135 2.53 2.24 7.18
CA ALA A 135 2.87 3.30 6.24
C ALA A 135 4.16 2.98 5.52
N ALA A 136 4.29 3.43 4.28
CA ALA A 136 5.52 3.34 3.52
C ALA A 136 5.66 4.53 2.56
N ILE A 137 6.89 4.89 2.20
CA ILE A 137 7.16 5.98 1.26
C ILE A 137 8.24 5.59 0.25
N GLY A 138 8.02 5.95 -1.01
CA GLY A 138 9.01 5.75 -2.05
C GLY A 138 8.53 6.17 -3.44
N PRO A 139 9.37 5.93 -4.46
CA PRO A 139 9.04 6.27 -5.83
C PRO A 139 7.99 5.31 -6.40
N CYS A 140 6.92 5.88 -6.94
CA CYS A 140 5.84 5.21 -7.65
C CYS A 140 5.15 4.09 -6.84
N VAL A 141 5.13 4.21 -5.51
CA VAL A 141 4.50 3.22 -4.63
C VAL A 141 2.99 3.36 -4.71
N LYS A 142 2.29 2.26 -5.00
CA LYS A 142 0.82 2.25 -5.01
C LYS A 142 0.31 1.15 -4.10
N ILE A 143 -0.43 1.56 -3.07
CA ILE A 143 -0.87 0.63 -2.04
C ILE A 143 -1.82 -0.41 -2.62
N CYS A 144 -1.51 -1.67 -2.38
CA CYS A 144 -2.24 -2.83 -2.93
C CYS A 144 -2.32 -2.94 -4.46
N HIS A 145 -1.74 -2.02 -5.23
CA HIS A 145 -1.68 -2.08 -6.69
C HIS A 145 -0.33 -2.57 -7.21
N ASN A 146 0.77 -2.37 -6.47
CA ASN A 146 2.11 -2.85 -6.83
C ASN A 146 2.60 -3.96 -5.90
N GLN A 147 3.46 -4.88 -6.39
CA GLN A 147 4.14 -5.87 -5.53
C GLN A 147 5.41 -5.34 -4.86
N CYS A 148 6.08 -4.39 -5.50
CA CYS A 148 7.39 -3.94 -5.07
C CYS A 148 7.35 -2.48 -4.61
N ILE A 149 8.20 -2.21 -3.64
CA ILE A 149 8.57 -0.87 -3.20
C ILE A 149 10.09 -0.77 -3.29
N LEU A 150 10.59 0.28 -3.91
CA LEU A 150 12.01 0.61 -3.84
C LEU A 150 12.31 1.19 -2.46
N SER A 151 13.41 0.76 -1.86
CA SER A 151 13.79 1.11 -0.49
C SER A 151 12.76 0.63 0.56
N PRO A 152 12.57 -0.70 0.68
CA PRO A 152 11.62 -1.30 1.63
C PRO A 152 11.92 -0.95 3.10
N GLU A 153 13.12 -0.48 3.40
CA GLU A 153 13.50 0.07 4.71
C GLU A 153 12.66 1.28 5.13
N ARG A 154 12.02 1.99 4.19
CA ARG A 154 11.06 3.07 4.46
C ARG A 154 9.63 2.55 4.50
N SER A 155 9.43 1.53 5.33
CA SER A 155 8.13 0.98 5.72
C SER A 155 8.10 0.83 7.24
N VAL A 156 6.95 1.14 7.84
CA VAL A 156 6.74 1.06 9.29
C VAL A 156 5.34 0.54 9.58
N CYS A 157 5.20 -0.24 10.65
CA CYS A 157 3.90 -0.72 11.12
C CYS A 157 3.84 -0.83 12.65
N ASN A 158 2.63 -0.76 13.21
CA ASN A 158 2.40 -0.95 14.65
C ASN A 158 1.88 -2.37 14.99
N TYR A 159 2.05 -3.34 14.09
CA TYR A 159 1.66 -4.74 14.26
C TYR A 159 2.74 -5.68 13.72
N GLY A 160 2.66 -6.96 14.08
CA GLY A 160 3.65 -7.96 13.66
C GLY A 160 4.99 -7.85 14.37
N LYS A 161 6.05 -8.34 13.71
CA LYS A 161 7.43 -8.29 14.22
C LYS A 161 7.99 -6.88 14.05
N ASN A 162 8.87 -6.45 14.96
CA ASN A 162 9.52 -5.13 14.94
C ASN A 162 8.53 -3.94 14.93
N LYS A 163 7.31 -4.16 15.42
CA LYS A 163 6.28 -3.12 15.48
C LYS A 163 6.69 -1.93 16.36
N VAL A 164 6.24 -0.75 15.97
CA VAL A 164 6.31 0.46 16.79
C VAL A 164 4.97 0.75 17.47
N THR A 165 4.90 1.79 18.30
CA THR A 165 3.61 2.30 18.80
C THR A 165 2.85 3.01 17.69
N THR A 166 1.56 3.28 17.88
CA THR A 166 0.79 4.12 16.94
C THR A 166 1.45 5.48 16.75
N GLU A 167 1.92 6.14 17.82
CA GLU A 167 2.68 7.38 17.71
C GLU A 167 4.01 7.18 16.97
N GLY A 168 4.72 6.08 17.23
CA GLY A 168 5.96 5.74 16.54
C GLY A 168 5.81 5.59 15.03
N VAL A 169 4.64 5.19 14.52
CA VAL A 169 4.34 5.23 13.06
C VAL A 169 4.42 6.66 12.55
N PHE A 170 3.73 7.60 13.21
CA PHE A 170 3.71 9.00 12.79
C PHE A 170 5.07 9.68 12.99
N GLU A 171 5.79 9.39 14.08
CA GLU A 171 7.16 9.88 14.31
C GLU A 171 8.13 9.39 13.22
N THR A 172 7.97 8.15 12.76
CA THR A 172 8.80 7.59 11.68
C THR A 172 8.51 8.29 10.35
N VAL A 173 7.22 8.48 10.02
CA VAL A 173 6.80 9.23 8.82
C VAL A 173 7.27 10.68 8.88
N ASP A 174 7.17 11.31 10.05
CA ASP A 174 7.69 12.66 10.30
C ASP A 174 9.20 12.74 10.00
N GLY A 175 9.98 11.76 10.44
CA GLY A 175 11.41 11.67 10.13
C GLY A 175 11.71 11.47 8.65
N TRP A 176 10.89 10.71 7.92
CA TRP A 176 11.04 10.56 6.46
C TRP A 176 10.78 11.87 5.73
N LEU A 177 9.71 12.60 6.10
CA LEU A 177 9.34 13.86 5.46
C LEU A 177 10.25 15.02 5.88
N ALA A 178 10.80 15.00 7.10
CA ALA A 178 11.87 15.93 7.51
C ALA A 178 13.12 15.84 6.61
N ASN A 179 13.39 14.66 6.06
CA ASN A 179 14.54 14.37 5.21
C ASN A 179 14.13 14.12 3.74
N PHE A 180 12.98 14.64 3.32
CA PHE A 180 12.35 14.30 2.05
C PHE A 180 13.27 14.48 0.84
N GLU A 181 13.91 15.66 0.72
CA GLU A 181 14.80 15.97 -0.40
C GLU A 181 16.00 15.02 -0.49
N VAL A 182 16.59 14.67 0.67
CA VAL A 182 17.72 13.72 0.73
C VAL A 182 17.25 12.34 0.26
N ASN A 183 16.14 11.85 0.82
CA ASN A 183 15.57 10.56 0.48
C ASN A 183 15.24 10.44 -1.03
N MET A 184 14.64 11.49 -1.59
CA MET A 184 14.28 11.55 -3.02
C MET A 184 15.52 11.54 -3.92
N ASN A 185 16.54 12.34 -3.60
CA ASN A 185 17.79 12.37 -4.36
C ASN A 185 18.50 11.01 -4.33
N GLU A 186 18.49 10.31 -3.20
CA GLU A 186 19.03 8.95 -3.14
C GLU A 186 18.26 7.97 -4.05
N ASP A 187 16.93 8.06 -4.07
CA ASP A 187 16.08 7.19 -4.90
C ASP A 187 16.29 7.44 -6.38
N ILE A 188 16.34 8.71 -6.79
CA ILE A 188 16.73 9.10 -8.16
C ILE A 188 18.10 8.49 -8.48
N GLY A 189 19.07 8.61 -7.57
CA GLY A 189 20.38 7.98 -7.71
C GLY A 189 20.32 6.46 -7.87
N ARG A 190 19.50 5.76 -7.07
CA ARG A 190 19.28 4.30 -7.16
C ARG A 190 18.69 3.93 -8.52
N ILE A 191 17.63 4.60 -8.95
CA ILE A 191 16.94 4.36 -10.21
C ILE A 191 17.88 4.60 -11.39
N GLN A 192 18.66 5.68 -11.37
CA GLN A 192 19.63 5.98 -12.42
C GLN A 192 20.74 4.92 -12.50
N ARG A 193 21.16 4.32 -11.38
CA ARG A 193 22.07 3.16 -11.40
C ARG A 193 21.38 1.92 -11.97
N MET A 194 20.13 1.66 -11.60
CA MET A 194 19.36 0.52 -12.10
C MET A 194 19.15 0.59 -13.62
N LYS A 195 18.88 1.78 -14.16
CA LYS A 195 18.74 2.02 -15.61
C LYS A 195 20.03 1.83 -16.39
N ARG A 196 21.19 2.01 -15.76
CA ARG A 196 22.50 1.81 -16.42
C ARG A 196 23.02 0.38 -16.28
N ARG A 197 22.59 -0.35 -15.26
CA ARG A 197 23.03 -1.72 -15.02
C ARG A 197 22.22 -2.68 -15.89
N THR A 198 22.87 -3.20 -16.91
CA THR A 198 22.33 -4.28 -17.74
C THR A 198 22.42 -5.60 -17.00
N VAL A 199 21.46 -6.48 -17.22
CA VAL A 199 21.38 -7.79 -16.55
C VAL A 199 21.51 -8.89 -17.58
N SER A 200 22.40 -9.85 -17.34
CA SER A 200 22.60 -10.99 -18.22
C SER A 200 21.47 -12.03 -18.08
N LEU A 201 21.36 -12.93 -19.06
CA LEU A 201 20.36 -14.00 -18.99
C LEU A 201 20.64 -14.97 -17.81
N GLU A 202 21.91 -15.19 -17.48
CA GLU A 202 22.31 -15.97 -16.30
C GLU A 202 21.88 -15.28 -14.99
N GLU A 203 22.05 -13.96 -14.88
CA GLU A 203 21.58 -13.19 -13.73
C GLU A 203 20.04 -13.23 -13.61
N ILE A 204 19.32 -13.14 -14.73
CA ILE A 204 17.85 -13.30 -14.76
C ILE A 204 17.43 -14.65 -14.16
N TYR A 205 18.04 -15.76 -14.63
CA TYR A 205 17.74 -17.08 -14.10
C TYR A 205 18.11 -17.23 -12.62
N MET A 206 19.19 -16.58 -12.18
CA MET A 206 19.56 -16.53 -10.76
C MET A 206 18.49 -15.81 -9.92
N TYR A 207 17.96 -14.68 -10.37
CA TYR A 207 16.88 -13.98 -9.66
C TYR A 207 15.60 -14.85 -9.57
N ILE A 208 15.21 -15.51 -10.66
CA ILE A 208 14.04 -16.40 -10.69
C ILE A 208 14.25 -17.60 -9.74
N GLY A 209 15.44 -18.20 -9.77
CA GLY A 209 15.82 -19.29 -8.87
C GLY A 209 15.77 -18.86 -7.41
N LEU A 210 16.27 -17.67 -7.09
CA LEU A 210 16.24 -17.11 -5.73
C LEU A 210 14.80 -16.86 -5.26
N LEU A 211 13.95 -16.25 -6.08
CA LEU A 211 12.52 -16.03 -5.77
C LEU A 211 11.82 -17.35 -5.47
N THR A 212 12.07 -18.37 -6.28
CA THR A 212 11.51 -19.72 -6.10
C THR A 212 12.01 -20.36 -4.81
N ALA A 213 13.32 -20.27 -4.54
CA ALA A 213 13.92 -20.81 -3.32
C ALA A 213 13.38 -20.14 -2.06
N MET A 214 13.26 -18.81 -2.07
CA MET A 214 12.68 -18.04 -0.96
C MET A 214 11.21 -18.41 -0.71
N ARG A 215 10.42 -18.54 -1.78
CA ARG A 215 9.01 -18.96 -1.70
C ARG A 215 8.88 -20.36 -1.09
N VAL A 216 9.63 -21.33 -1.61
CA VAL A 216 9.63 -22.72 -1.12
C VAL A 216 10.11 -22.77 0.33
N ALA A 217 11.13 -21.99 0.69
CA ALA A 217 11.62 -21.92 2.05
C ALA A 217 10.54 -21.42 3.00
N HIS A 218 9.87 -20.32 2.66
CA HIS A 218 8.80 -19.75 3.46
C HIS A 218 7.58 -20.68 3.58
N ASP A 219 7.20 -21.39 2.50
CA ASP A 219 6.07 -22.34 2.49
C ASP A 219 6.40 -23.67 3.20
N SER A 220 7.67 -23.89 3.57
CA SER A 220 8.11 -25.15 4.14
C SER A 220 7.50 -25.42 5.51
N SER A 221 7.06 -26.66 5.73
CA SER A 221 6.67 -27.13 7.06
C SER A 221 7.86 -27.25 8.04
N ASP A 222 9.11 -27.23 7.52
CA ASP A 222 10.31 -27.17 8.35
C ASP A 222 10.51 -25.74 8.88
N ARG A 223 10.47 -25.58 10.20
CA ARG A 223 10.63 -24.30 10.89
C ARG A 223 12.03 -23.70 10.72
N ASN A 224 13.06 -24.52 10.59
CA ASN A 224 14.42 -24.03 10.37
C ASN A 224 14.52 -23.34 9.01
N LEU A 225 13.82 -23.88 8.01
CA LEU A 225 13.81 -23.32 6.67
C LEU A 225 12.85 -22.12 6.56
N SER A 226 11.62 -22.24 7.04
CA SER A 226 10.63 -21.16 6.94
C SER A 226 11.00 -19.92 7.77
N SER A 227 11.68 -20.08 8.91
CA SER A 227 12.14 -18.93 9.70
C SER A 227 13.27 -18.12 9.06
N SER A 228 13.94 -18.66 8.02
CA SER A 228 15.01 -17.96 7.30
C SER A 228 14.51 -16.89 6.32
N VAL A 229 13.21 -16.91 5.99
CA VAL A 229 12.58 -15.95 5.08
C VAL A 229 11.48 -15.22 5.83
N GLU A 230 11.71 -13.95 6.14
CA GLU A 230 10.75 -13.15 6.91
C GLU A 230 9.60 -12.64 6.05
N THR A 231 9.89 -12.20 4.82
CA THR A 231 8.89 -11.64 3.91
C THR A 231 8.62 -12.64 2.79
N TYR A 232 7.35 -13.01 2.63
CA TYR A 232 6.93 -13.82 1.49
C TYR A 232 7.20 -13.04 0.19
N PRO A 233 7.97 -13.59 -0.77
CA PRO A 233 8.35 -12.87 -1.96
C PRO A 233 7.16 -12.76 -2.91
N LEU A 234 7.01 -13.72 -3.81
CA LEU A 234 5.91 -13.85 -4.76
C LEU A 234 5.40 -15.28 -4.67
N ASN A 235 4.09 -15.50 -4.83
CA ASN A 235 3.56 -16.86 -4.93
C ASN A 235 3.95 -17.50 -6.26
N GLN A 236 3.70 -18.81 -6.42
CA GLN A 236 4.10 -19.53 -7.63
C GLN A 236 3.54 -18.94 -8.92
N GLY A 237 2.27 -18.53 -8.92
CA GLY A 237 1.64 -17.92 -10.09
C GLY A 237 2.31 -16.60 -10.47
N GLN A 238 2.59 -15.75 -9.47
CA GLN A 238 3.29 -14.48 -9.66
C GLN A 238 4.73 -14.68 -10.16
N ILE A 239 5.46 -15.67 -9.64
CA ILE A 239 6.81 -16.00 -10.13
C ILE A 239 6.75 -16.46 -11.60
N SER A 240 5.75 -17.26 -11.97
CA SER A 240 5.57 -17.68 -13.37
C SER A 240 5.31 -16.49 -14.29
N VAL A 241 4.39 -15.58 -13.91
CA VAL A 241 4.09 -14.35 -14.68
C VAL A 241 5.33 -13.46 -14.78
N PHE A 242 6.02 -13.21 -13.67
CA PHE A 242 7.28 -12.48 -13.64
C PHE A 242 8.29 -13.06 -14.65
N THR A 243 8.49 -14.39 -14.58
CA THR A 243 9.45 -15.10 -15.43
C THR A 243 9.09 -14.94 -16.90
N GLU A 244 7.82 -15.15 -17.25
CA GLU A 244 7.34 -15.03 -18.63
C GLU A 244 7.56 -13.62 -19.19
N GLU A 245 7.14 -12.59 -18.45
CA GLU A 245 7.24 -11.19 -18.89
C GLU A 245 8.70 -10.72 -19.00
N VAL A 246 9.58 -11.12 -18.08
CA VAL A 246 11.01 -10.84 -18.18
C VAL A 246 11.63 -11.49 -19.42
N LEU A 247 11.29 -12.74 -19.72
CA LEU A 247 11.83 -13.45 -20.88
C LEU A 247 11.32 -12.87 -22.21
N LYS A 248 10.04 -12.48 -22.28
CA LYS A 248 9.49 -11.74 -23.42
C LYS A 248 10.25 -10.43 -23.64
N LEU A 249 10.43 -9.64 -22.59
CA LEU A 249 11.12 -8.36 -22.65
C LEU A 249 12.58 -8.51 -23.08
N PHE A 250 13.27 -9.53 -22.58
CA PHE A 250 14.63 -9.84 -22.99
C PHE A 250 14.71 -10.23 -24.47
N ASN A 251 13.78 -11.06 -24.95
CA ASN A 251 13.73 -11.47 -26.35
C ASN A 251 13.42 -10.29 -27.29
N GLU A 252 12.61 -9.33 -26.84
CA GLU A 252 12.28 -8.12 -27.61
C GLU A 252 13.44 -7.13 -27.66
N LYS A 253 14.04 -6.80 -26.51
CA LYS A 253 15.09 -5.76 -26.41
C LYS A 253 16.50 -6.28 -26.67
N GLY A 254 16.74 -7.59 -26.56
CA GLY A 254 18.05 -8.23 -26.57
C GLY A 254 18.90 -7.99 -25.31
N GLN A 255 18.66 -6.88 -24.61
CA GLN A 255 19.30 -6.52 -23.36
C GLN A 255 18.31 -5.77 -22.47
N ILE A 256 18.22 -6.14 -21.20
CA ILE A 256 17.38 -5.46 -20.22
C ILE A 256 18.23 -4.96 -19.05
N THR A 257 17.69 -3.98 -18.33
CA THR A 257 18.34 -3.34 -17.19
C THR A 257 17.75 -3.85 -15.87
N THR A 258 18.41 -3.55 -14.75
CA THR A 258 17.84 -3.82 -13.43
C THR A 258 16.55 -3.02 -13.21
N TRP A 259 16.41 -1.86 -13.86
CA TRP A 259 15.18 -1.07 -13.84
C TRP A 259 14.03 -1.78 -14.57
N ASP A 260 14.31 -2.37 -15.74
CA ASP A 260 13.32 -3.18 -16.47
C ASP A 260 12.83 -4.35 -15.61
N LEU A 261 13.74 -5.10 -14.98
CA LEU A 261 13.37 -6.21 -14.09
C LEU A 261 12.50 -5.75 -12.91
N TYR A 262 12.87 -4.64 -12.28
CA TYR A 262 12.11 -4.07 -11.18
C TYR A 262 10.69 -3.69 -11.60
N ASN A 263 10.52 -3.05 -12.75
CA ASN A 263 9.19 -2.66 -13.23
C ASN A 263 8.32 -3.88 -13.55
N VAL A 264 8.88 -4.91 -14.20
CA VAL A 264 8.15 -6.16 -14.44
C VAL A 264 7.70 -6.80 -13.12
N ALA A 265 8.54 -6.80 -12.08
CA ALA A 265 8.13 -7.29 -10.76
C ALA A 265 7.06 -6.41 -10.10
N THR A 266 7.18 -5.09 -10.26
CA THR A 266 6.29 -4.09 -9.64
C THR A 266 4.87 -4.15 -10.20
N GLU A 267 4.74 -4.33 -11.51
CA GLU A 267 3.47 -4.31 -12.27
C GLU A 267 2.64 -5.59 -12.14
N ILE A 268 3.16 -6.62 -11.45
CA ILE A 268 2.39 -7.85 -11.20
C ILE A 268 1.22 -7.52 -10.28
N TYR A 269 0.00 -7.78 -10.71
CA TYR A 269 -1.16 -7.58 -9.84
C TYR A 269 -1.21 -8.62 -8.72
N LYS A 270 -1.77 -8.21 -7.57
CA LYS A 270 -2.13 -9.18 -6.52
C LYS A 270 -3.20 -10.14 -7.11
N PRO A 271 -3.09 -11.46 -6.88
CA PRO A 271 -4.07 -12.44 -7.36
C PRO A 271 -5.46 -12.20 -6.79
#